data_AF-A0A7K4SLE4-F1
#
_entry.id   AF-A0A7K4SLE4-F1
#
_cell.length_a   1.000
_cell.length_b   1.000
_cell.length_c   1.000
_cell.angle_alpha   90.00
_cell.angle_beta   90.00
_cell.angle_gamma   90.00
#
_symmetry.space_group_name_H-M   'P 1'
#
loop_
_entity.id
_entity.type
_entity.pdbx_description
1 polymer ?
#
loop_
_entity_poly.entity_id
_entity_poly.type
_entity_poly.pdbx_seq_one_letter_code
_entity_poly.pdbx_strand_id
1 'polypeptide(L)'
;DPCQNGGHWTGTVCLCPPNVDGVRCQFGASTINITAELGPSILMLARVTNRNFSEDMGDTSSPTYRSFVDEFSRTMDRIYHNVSGYRGTRVLTLTRGSVMVNYKVLLHPPAGDKPTTNLSLRARELLEAANAAAQPRNCNHSAVGWGQGLPDQRFSSPELCRKYAPANFSRYYYPYRTQNSLLCVTNCSLNVPGSINCNSG
;
A
#
# COMPACT_ATOMS: atom_id res chain seq x y z
N ASP A 1 -16.66 -31.66 13.72
CA ASP A 1 -15.62 -30.68 14.05
C ASP A 1 -16.28 -29.51 14.80
N PRO A 2 -15.89 -29.20 16.05
CA PRO A 2 -16.44 -28.07 16.79
C PRO A 2 -15.97 -26.71 16.26
N CYS A 3 -14.90 -26.65 15.47
CA CYS A 3 -14.30 -25.40 15.00
C CYS A 3 -15.03 -24.82 13.78
N GLN A 4 -15.00 -23.50 13.66
CA GLN A 4 -15.59 -22.74 12.54
C GLN A 4 -14.50 -22.07 11.71
N ASN A 5 -14.88 -21.50 10.55
CA ASN A 5 -14.01 -20.67 9.69
C ASN A 5 -12.64 -21.29 9.38
N GLY A 6 -12.57 -22.62 9.22
CA GLY A 6 -11.34 -23.34 8.90
C GLY A 6 -10.41 -23.61 10.10
N GLY A 7 -10.91 -23.45 11.34
CA GLY A 7 -10.17 -23.83 12.54
C GLY A 7 -9.90 -25.33 12.62
N HIS A 8 -8.78 -25.71 13.21
CA HIS A 8 -8.37 -27.10 13.40
C HIS A 8 -8.51 -27.53 14.86
N TRP A 9 -9.30 -28.58 15.11
CA TRP A 9 -9.49 -29.13 16.44
C TRP A 9 -8.30 -29.98 16.89
N THR A 10 -7.66 -29.62 18.01
CA THR A 10 -6.52 -30.38 18.56
C THR A 10 -6.89 -31.45 19.58
N GLY A 11 -8.19 -31.62 19.87
CA GLY A 11 -8.67 -32.47 20.97
C GLY A 11 -9.10 -31.68 22.21
N THR A 12 -8.61 -30.44 22.38
CA THR A 12 -8.93 -29.59 23.53
C THR A 12 -9.29 -28.15 23.15
N VAL A 13 -8.72 -27.61 22.07
CA VAL A 13 -8.95 -26.22 21.63
C VAL A 13 -9.01 -26.14 20.10
N CYS A 14 -9.67 -25.11 19.58
CA CYS A 14 -9.61 -24.78 18.16
C CYS A 14 -8.39 -23.90 17.88
N LEU A 15 -7.50 -24.35 17.00
CA LEU A 15 -6.45 -23.51 16.42
C LEU A 15 -7.04 -22.71 15.27
N CYS A 16 -7.11 -21.39 15.44
CA CYS A 16 -7.71 -20.49 14.48
C CYS A 16 -6.72 -20.08 13.38
N PRO A 17 -7.15 -20.10 12.09
CA PRO A 17 -6.35 -19.54 11.02
C PRO A 17 -6.21 -18.01 11.17
N PRO A 18 -5.33 -17.38 10.38
CA PRO A 18 -5.16 -15.93 10.41
C PRO A 18 -6.48 -15.17 10.25
N ASN A 19 -6.61 -14.04 10.95
CA ASN A 19 -7.73 -13.09 10.88
C ASN A 19 -9.08 -13.59 11.44
N VAL A 20 -9.12 -14.73 12.13
CA VAL A 20 -10.29 -15.19 12.88
C VAL A 20 -9.91 -15.50 14.33
N ASP A 21 -10.89 -15.39 15.22
CA ASP A 21 -10.70 -15.49 16.67
C ASP A 21 -11.93 -16.11 17.36
N GLY A 22 -11.80 -16.39 18.65
CA GLY A 22 -12.80 -17.01 19.51
C GLY A 22 -12.51 -18.48 19.79
N VAL A 23 -13.12 -19.01 20.85
CA VAL A 23 -12.92 -20.40 21.33
C VAL A 23 -13.16 -21.45 20.24
N ARG A 24 -14.04 -21.14 19.27
CA ARG A 24 -14.38 -21.97 18.12
C ARG A 24 -14.00 -21.32 16.79
N CYS A 25 -13.16 -20.29 16.80
CA CYS A 25 -12.82 -19.47 15.62
C CYS A 25 -14.05 -18.84 14.97
N GLN A 26 -15.06 -18.49 15.77
CA GLN A 26 -16.38 -18.08 15.29
C GLN A 26 -16.46 -16.59 14.93
N PHE A 27 -15.45 -15.78 15.27
CA PHE A 27 -15.43 -14.34 15.03
C PHE A 27 -14.30 -13.93 14.09
N GLY A 28 -14.46 -12.81 13.39
CA GLY A 28 -13.34 -12.15 12.71
C GLY A 28 -12.45 -11.45 13.74
N ALA A 29 -11.14 -11.51 13.57
CA ALA A 29 -10.22 -10.77 14.43
C ALA A 29 -10.48 -9.28 14.32
N SER A 30 -10.65 -8.56 15.44
CA SER A 30 -11.03 -7.13 15.40
C SER A 30 -10.03 -6.27 14.62
N THR A 31 -8.76 -6.67 14.60
CA THR A 31 -7.66 -5.97 13.92
C THR A 31 -6.86 -6.94 13.04
N ILE A 32 -6.66 -6.56 11.78
CA ILE A 32 -5.87 -7.30 10.79
C ILE A 32 -4.74 -6.40 10.32
N ASN A 33 -3.48 -6.84 10.48
CA ASN A 33 -2.33 -6.08 10.01
C ASN A 33 -1.99 -6.47 8.57
N ILE A 34 -2.27 -5.57 7.63
CA ILE A 34 -1.99 -5.80 6.20
C ILE A 34 -0.71 -5.11 5.73
N THR A 35 0.09 -4.56 6.64
CA THR A 35 1.31 -3.81 6.30
C THR A 35 2.30 -4.68 5.54
N ALA A 36 2.50 -5.93 5.98
CA ALA A 36 3.37 -6.88 5.30
C ALA A 36 2.83 -7.23 3.91
N GLU A 37 1.52 -7.45 3.78
CA GLU A 37 0.84 -7.80 2.51
C GLU A 37 0.93 -6.71 1.45
N LEU A 38 1.04 -5.45 1.85
CA LEU A 38 1.23 -4.34 0.92
C LEU A 38 2.63 -4.30 0.31
N GLY A 39 3.60 -4.92 0.98
CA GLY A 39 5.00 -4.88 0.62
C GLY A 39 5.63 -3.52 0.91
N PRO A 40 6.97 -3.42 0.84
CA PRO A 40 7.64 -2.16 1.07
C PRO A 40 7.46 -1.20 -0.10
N SER A 41 7.67 0.09 0.17
CA SER A 41 7.62 1.14 -0.86
C SER A 41 8.79 2.10 -0.75
N ILE A 42 9.30 2.57 -1.88
CA ILE A 42 10.38 3.55 -1.95
C ILE A 42 9.83 4.86 -2.51
N LEU A 43 10.13 5.97 -1.82
CA LEU A 43 9.75 7.30 -2.27
C LEU A 43 10.75 7.80 -3.32
N MET A 44 10.24 8.36 -4.41
CA MET A 44 11.03 8.87 -5.52
C MET A 44 10.48 10.22 -5.97
N LEU A 45 11.37 11.06 -6.50
CA LEU A 45 11.03 12.34 -7.10
C LEU A 45 11.45 12.33 -8.56
N ALA A 46 10.53 12.74 -9.44
CA ALA A 46 10.82 12.93 -10.86
C ALA A 46 10.41 14.32 -11.29
N ARG A 47 11.25 14.98 -12.08
CA ARG A 47 10.91 16.26 -12.72
C ARG A 47 10.60 16.02 -14.19
N VAL A 48 9.37 16.25 -14.60
CA VAL A 48 8.93 16.17 -16.00
C VAL A 48 9.07 17.53 -16.67
N THR A 49 10.01 17.67 -17.61
CA THR A 49 10.40 18.97 -18.20
C THR A 49 9.73 19.31 -19.52
N ASN A 50 9.02 18.38 -20.17
CA ASN A 50 8.26 18.63 -21.41
C ASN A 50 6.81 19.06 -21.19
N ARG A 51 6.40 19.19 -19.94
CA ARG A 51 5.03 19.54 -19.60
C ARG A 51 5.05 20.62 -18.55
N ASN A 52 4.25 21.65 -18.79
CA ASN A 52 3.98 22.66 -17.79
C ASN A 52 2.88 22.17 -16.85
N PHE A 53 3.03 22.53 -15.58
CA PHE A 53 2.01 22.29 -14.58
C PHE A 53 0.79 23.17 -14.88
N SER A 54 -0.40 22.56 -15.00
CA SER A 54 -1.68 23.29 -15.05
C SER A 54 -2.38 23.24 -13.70
N GLU A 55 -3.27 24.18 -13.42
CA GLU A 55 -3.97 24.23 -12.12
C GLU A 55 -4.83 22.99 -11.87
N ASP A 56 -5.43 22.42 -12.92
CA ASP A 56 -6.17 21.16 -12.85
C ASP A 56 -5.30 19.99 -12.38
N MET A 57 -3.97 20.03 -12.58
CA MET A 57 -3.06 19.01 -12.03
C MET A 57 -2.90 19.10 -10.52
N GLY A 58 -3.36 20.19 -9.88
CA GLY A 58 -3.48 20.29 -8.44
C GLY A 58 -4.72 19.59 -7.89
N ASP A 59 -5.72 19.32 -8.74
CA ASP A 59 -6.96 18.64 -8.36
C ASP A 59 -6.92 17.16 -8.74
N THR A 60 -6.79 16.30 -7.73
CA THR A 60 -6.79 14.83 -7.88
C THR A 60 -8.05 14.26 -8.54
N SER A 61 -9.15 15.02 -8.51
CA SER A 61 -10.41 14.62 -9.13
C SER A 61 -10.48 14.93 -10.61
N SER A 62 -9.62 15.82 -11.12
CA SER A 62 -9.68 16.35 -12.47
C SER A 62 -9.29 15.30 -13.54
N PRO A 63 -9.87 15.36 -14.75
CA PRO A 63 -9.45 14.52 -15.87
C PRO A 63 -7.98 14.73 -16.23
N THR A 64 -7.48 15.97 -16.12
CA THR A 64 -6.09 16.34 -16.42
C THR A 64 -5.10 15.65 -15.50
N TYR A 65 -5.38 15.64 -14.19
CA TYR A 65 -4.57 14.91 -13.21
C TYR A 65 -4.58 13.41 -13.49
N ARG A 66 -5.76 12.81 -13.68
CA ARG A 66 -5.91 11.36 -13.90
C ARG A 66 -5.17 10.90 -15.15
N SER A 67 -5.30 11.65 -16.25
CA SER A 67 -4.60 11.37 -17.51
C SER A 67 -3.08 11.45 -17.34
N PHE A 68 -2.59 12.50 -16.67
CA PHE A 68 -1.16 12.62 -16.37
C PHE A 68 -0.65 11.45 -15.51
N VAL A 69 -1.36 11.10 -14.44
CA VAL A 69 -0.96 10.01 -13.53
C VAL A 69 -0.92 8.67 -14.24
N ASP A 70 -1.88 8.39 -15.11
CA ASP A 70 -1.93 7.16 -15.91
C ASP A 70 -0.75 7.08 -16.90
N GLU A 71 -0.48 8.16 -17.63
CA GLU A 71 0.66 8.25 -18.55
C GLU A 71 2.01 8.08 -17.83
N PHE A 72 2.18 8.80 -16.71
CA PHE A 72 3.37 8.72 -15.88
C PHE A 72 3.57 7.31 -15.34
N SER A 73 2.52 6.69 -14.78
CA SER A 73 2.62 5.35 -14.18
C SER A 73 3.01 4.30 -15.21
N ARG A 74 2.39 4.30 -16.40
CA ARG A 74 2.76 3.37 -17.50
C ARG A 74 4.20 3.54 -17.95
N THR A 75 4.69 4.79 -17.95
CA THR A 75 6.07 5.09 -18.31
C THR A 75 7.03 4.51 -17.26
N MET A 76 6.76 4.74 -15.97
CA MET A 76 7.59 4.20 -14.90
C MET A 76 7.51 2.67 -14.81
N ASP A 77 6.36 2.06 -15.11
CA ASP A 77 6.22 0.60 -15.20
C ASP A 77 7.19 0.01 -16.23
N ARG A 78 7.37 0.67 -17.39
CA ARG A 78 8.34 0.26 -18.40
C ARG A 78 9.78 0.47 -17.95
N ILE A 79 10.07 1.51 -17.18
CA ILE A 79 11.43 1.75 -16.68
C ILE A 79 11.80 0.70 -15.62
N TYR A 80 10.86 0.36 -14.73
CA TYR A 80 11.12 -0.48 -13.57
C TYR A 80 10.77 -1.96 -13.73
N HIS A 81 10.23 -2.39 -14.88
CA HIS A 81 9.80 -3.78 -15.09
C HIS A 81 10.88 -4.84 -14.79
N ASN A 82 12.16 -4.51 -15.01
CA ASN A 82 13.29 -5.40 -14.75
C ASN A 82 13.84 -5.33 -13.33
N VAL A 83 13.35 -4.39 -12.51
CA VAL A 83 13.76 -4.29 -11.11
C VAL A 83 13.07 -5.39 -10.32
N SER A 84 13.87 -6.29 -9.74
CA SER A 84 13.34 -7.46 -9.04
C SER A 84 12.43 -7.04 -7.89
N GLY A 85 11.23 -7.63 -7.86
CA GLY A 85 10.20 -7.34 -6.86
C GLY A 85 9.36 -6.11 -7.19
N TYR A 86 9.58 -5.42 -8.31
CA TYR A 86 8.72 -4.33 -8.76
C TYR A 86 7.26 -4.79 -8.89
N ARG A 87 6.33 -3.97 -8.38
CA ARG A 87 4.89 -4.21 -8.42
C ARG A 87 4.12 -3.12 -9.14
N GLY A 88 4.60 -1.88 -9.10
CA GLY A 88 3.94 -0.74 -9.72
C GLY A 88 4.35 0.60 -9.08
N THR A 89 3.82 1.70 -9.62
CA THR A 89 3.98 3.03 -9.03
C THR A 89 2.70 3.64 -8.50
N ARG A 90 2.82 4.63 -7.62
CA ARG A 90 1.73 5.45 -7.10
C ARG A 90 2.15 6.92 -7.01
N VAL A 91 1.53 7.79 -7.81
CA VAL A 91 1.71 9.24 -7.66
C VAL A 91 1.05 9.69 -6.36
N LEU A 92 1.78 10.49 -5.56
CA LEU A 92 1.30 11.09 -4.33
C LEU A 92 0.83 12.52 -4.59
N THR A 93 1.71 13.35 -5.15
CA THR A 93 1.45 14.76 -5.41
C THR A 93 2.15 15.24 -6.67
N LEU A 94 1.56 16.25 -7.30
CA LEU A 94 2.15 17.01 -8.40
C LEU A 94 2.36 18.44 -7.93
N THR A 95 3.54 19.02 -8.15
CA THR A 95 3.85 20.39 -7.76
C THR A 95 4.43 21.22 -8.92
N ARG A 96 4.35 22.56 -8.78
CA ARG A 96 4.82 23.55 -9.76
C ARG A 96 6.36 23.55 -9.86
N GLY A 97 6.91 23.89 -11.03
CA GLY A 97 8.36 24.00 -11.29
C GLY A 97 8.91 23.04 -12.36
N SER A 98 8.29 23.03 -13.55
CA SER A 98 8.10 21.79 -14.36
C SER A 98 7.29 20.77 -13.54
N VAL A 99 6.58 19.81 -14.15
CA VAL A 99 5.72 18.93 -13.34
C VAL A 99 6.60 18.06 -12.43
N MET A 100 6.66 18.42 -11.15
CA MET A 100 7.40 17.69 -10.12
C MET A 100 6.48 16.60 -9.58
N VAL A 101 6.86 15.35 -9.77
CA VAL A 101 6.08 14.18 -9.41
C VAL A 101 6.69 13.53 -8.19
N ASN A 102 5.99 13.61 -7.06
CA ASN A 102 6.32 12.82 -5.88
C ASN A 102 5.53 11.51 -5.95
N TYR A 103 6.23 10.38 -5.95
CA TYR A 103 5.60 9.08 -6.14
C TYR A 103 6.29 7.97 -5.35
N LYS A 104 5.54 6.90 -5.09
CA LYS A 104 6.07 5.66 -4.50
C LYS A 104 6.25 4.60 -5.56
N VAL A 105 7.36 3.88 -5.48
CA VAL A 105 7.54 2.58 -6.12
C VAL A 105 7.10 1.51 -5.13
N LEU A 106 6.15 0.68 -5.53
CA LEU A 106 5.62 -0.44 -4.74
C LEU A 106 6.41 -1.69 -5.09
N LEU A 107 6.83 -2.42 -4.06
CA LEU A 107 7.53 -3.70 -4.20
C LEU A 107 6.67 -4.83 -3.63
N HIS A 108 6.87 -6.04 -4.14
CA HIS A 108 6.27 -7.24 -3.56
C HIS A 108 6.83 -7.48 -2.14
N PRO A 109 6.01 -8.03 -1.22
CA PRO A 109 6.50 -8.53 0.05
C PRO A 109 7.61 -9.58 -0.19
N PRO A 110 8.68 -9.61 0.61
CA PRO A 110 9.66 -10.70 0.55
C PRO A 110 8.95 -12.04 0.79
N ALA A 111 9.34 -13.07 0.04
CA ALA A 111 8.75 -14.40 0.18
C ALA A 111 9.32 -15.14 1.41
N GLY A 112 8.43 -15.55 2.32
CA GLY A 112 8.74 -16.32 3.54
C GLY A 112 9.44 -15.51 4.64
N ASP A 113 10.00 -16.19 5.65
CA ASP A 113 10.79 -15.61 6.75
C ASP A 113 12.17 -15.06 6.30
N LYS A 114 12.34 -14.77 5.01
CA LYS A 114 13.60 -14.25 4.49
C LYS A 114 13.81 -12.81 5.00
N PRO A 115 15.06 -12.43 5.31
CA PRO A 115 15.35 -11.13 5.88
C PRO A 115 14.86 -10.02 4.95
N THR A 116 14.47 -8.91 5.57
CA THR A 116 14.04 -7.65 4.94
C THR A 116 14.71 -7.43 3.59
N THR A 117 13.90 -7.26 2.54
CA THR A 117 14.35 -6.76 1.24
C THR A 117 15.27 -5.57 1.49
N ASN A 118 16.53 -5.64 1.07
CA ASN A 118 17.45 -4.52 1.28
C ASN A 118 16.96 -3.31 0.47
N LEU A 119 16.19 -2.45 1.12
CA LEU A 119 15.54 -1.30 0.48
C LEU A 119 16.55 -0.33 -0.09
N SER A 120 17.75 -0.23 0.49
CA SER A 120 18.82 0.60 -0.04
C SER A 120 19.34 0.06 -1.38
N LEU A 121 19.47 -1.26 -1.51
CA LEU A 121 19.85 -1.91 -2.76
C LEU A 121 18.76 -1.72 -3.83
N ARG A 122 17.49 -1.93 -3.46
CA ARG A 122 16.36 -1.68 -4.38
C ARG A 122 16.24 -0.22 -4.80
N ALA A 123 16.47 0.72 -3.89
CA ALA A 123 16.49 2.15 -4.21
C ALA A 123 17.59 2.48 -5.22
N ARG A 124 18.76 1.86 -5.07
CA ARG A 124 19.87 2.00 -6.00
C ARG A 124 19.54 1.43 -7.38
N GLU A 125 18.98 0.22 -7.47
CA GLU A 125 18.56 -0.39 -8.73
C GLU A 125 17.49 0.46 -9.45
N LEU A 126 16.52 1.01 -8.70
CA LEU A 126 15.51 1.91 -9.26
C LEU A 126 16.15 3.19 -9.81
N LEU A 127 17.10 3.78 -9.08
CA LEU A 127 17.82 4.96 -9.54
C LEU A 127 18.66 4.66 -10.79
N GLU A 128 19.35 3.53 -10.81
CA GLU A 128 20.13 3.08 -11.98
C GLU A 128 19.22 2.83 -13.18
N ALA A 129 18.08 2.18 -13.01
CA ALA A 129 17.08 1.99 -14.07
C ALA A 129 16.51 3.32 -14.58
N ALA A 130 16.21 4.27 -13.69
CA ALA A 130 15.74 5.59 -14.07
C ALA A 130 16.80 6.40 -14.84
N ASN A 131 18.08 6.27 -14.47
CA ASN A 131 19.19 6.94 -15.15
C ASN A 131 19.56 6.28 -16.49
N ALA A 132 19.44 4.95 -16.58
CA ALA A 132 19.76 4.17 -17.77
C ALA A 132 18.63 4.19 -18.81
N ALA A 133 17.40 4.50 -18.39
CA ALA A 133 16.32 4.82 -19.31
C ALA A 133 16.75 6.02 -20.15
N ALA A 134 17.21 5.74 -21.37
CA ALA A 134 17.71 6.70 -22.35
C ALA A 134 16.59 7.60 -22.91
N GLN A 135 15.76 8.14 -22.01
CA GLN A 135 14.54 8.91 -22.23
C GLN A 135 13.32 8.06 -22.70
N PRO A 136 12.10 8.31 -22.19
CA PRO A 136 11.17 9.18 -22.87
C PRO A 136 11.68 10.60 -22.68
N ARG A 137 11.80 11.40 -23.75
CA ARG A 137 12.46 12.71 -23.67
C ARG A 137 11.88 13.43 -22.44
N ASN A 138 12.72 13.94 -21.52
CA ASN A 138 12.38 14.99 -20.55
C ASN A 138 12.09 14.62 -19.06
N CYS A 139 12.82 13.68 -18.45
CA CYS A 139 12.82 13.56 -16.98
C CYS A 139 14.22 13.75 -16.36
N ASN A 140 14.35 14.61 -15.34
CA ASN A 140 15.55 14.68 -14.50
C ASN A 140 15.21 14.09 -13.12
N HIS A 141 16.04 13.17 -12.61
CA HIS A 141 15.70 12.32 -11.45
C HIS A 141 16.66 12.56 -10.29
N SER A 142 16.11 12.63 -9.08
CA SER A 142 16.88 12.61 -7.83
C SER A 142 16.21 11.68 -6.82
N ALA A 143 16.96 10.71 -6.28
CA ALA A 143 16.49 9.86 -5.20
C ALA A 143 16.53 10.67 -3.90
N VAL A 144 15.36 10.99 -3.34
CA VAL A 144 15.25 11.60 -2.01
C VAL A 144 14.80 10.53 -1.03
N GLY A 145 15.71 10.18 -0.12
CA GLY A 145 15.42 9.24 0.96
C GLY A 145 14.71 9.92 2.14
N TRP A 146 13.63 9.26 2.59
CA TRP A 146 12.95 9.33 3.90
C TRP A 146 12.00 10.52 4.18
N GLY A 147 10.77 10.19 4.64
CA GLY A 147 9.89 11.13 5.34
C GLY A 147 8.39 11.04 5.01
N GLN A 148 7.63 10.39 5.90
CA GLN A 148 6.18 10.49 6.15
C GLN A 148 5.24 10.74 4.95
N GLY A 149 4.64 9.64 4.47
CA GLY A 149 3.66 9.69 3.40
C GLY A 149 2.37 10.39 3.81
N LEU A 150 2.00 11.41 3.03
CA LEU A 150 0.67 12.00 2.94
C LEU A 150 -0.46 10.93 2.92
N PRO A 151 -1.69 11.29 3.33
CA PRO A 151 -2.81 10.37 3.35
C PRO A 151 -3.15 9.95 1.92
N ASP A 152 -3.21 8.65 1.72
CA ASP A 152 -3.37 8.02 0.42
C ASP A 152 -4.85 7.63 0.24
N GLN A 153 -5.52 8.25 -0.73
CA GLN A 153 -6.96 8.04 -0.98
C GLN A 153 -7.31 6.61 -1.44
N ARG A 154 -6.35 5.78 -1.88
CA ARG A 154 -6.62 4.36 -2.20
C ARG A 154 -6.42 3.44 -1.00
N PHE A 155 -5.66 3.87 0.02
CA PHE A 155 -5.58 3.15 1.30
C PHE A 155 -6.76 3.48 2.22
N SER A 156 -7.57 4.49 1.91
CA SER A 156 -8.84 4.75 2.57
C SER A 156 -10.04 4.02 1.96
N SER A 157 -9.87 3.25 0.87
CA SER A 157 -10.98 2.47 0.32
C SER A 157 -11.29 1.27 1.22
N PRO A 158 -12.55 1.10 1.68
CA PRO A 158 -12.97 -0.10 2.40
C PRO A 158 -12.73 -1.39 1.62
N GLU A 159 -12.64 -1.31 0.30
CA GLU A 159 -12.38 -2.46 -0.60
C GLU A 159 -11.06 -3.15 -0.29
N LEU A 160 -10.06 -2.39 0.16
CA LEU A 160 -8.77 -2.95 0.53
C LEU A 160 -8.93 -3.92 1.71
N CYS A 161 -9.61 -3.49 2.76
CA CYS A 161 -9.83 -4.33 3.93
C CYS A 161 -10.79 -5.48 3.64
N ARG A 162 -11.80 -5.27 2.79
CA ARG A 162 -12.69 -6.34 2.33
C ARG A 162 -11.95 -7.49 1.64
N LYS A 163 -10.82 -7.21 0.97
CA LYS A 163 -10.00 -8.24 0.32
C LYS A 163 -9.27 -9.16 1.32
N TYR A 164 -8.82 -8.63 2.45
CA TYR A 164 -8.01 -9.37 3.43
C TYR A 164 -8.80 -9.85 4.67
N ALA A 165 -9.97 -9.26 4.90
CA ALA A 165 -10.87 -9.68 5.94
C ALA A 165 -11.57 -11.00 5.58
N PRO A 166 -11.95 -11.83 6.57
CA PRO A 166 -12.70 -13.03 6.29
C PRO A 166 -14.05 -12.68 5.64
N ALA A 167 -14.45 -13.46 4.63
CA ALA A 167 -15.57 -13.12 3.74
C ALA A 167 -16.85 -12.71 4.49
N ASN A 168 -17.21 -13.46 5.53
CA ASN A 168 -18.42 -13.24 6.34
C ASN A 168 -18.39 -11.95 7.18
N PHE A 169 -17.21 -11.39 7.43
CA PHE A 169 -17.02 -10.20 8.27
C PHE A 169 -16.51 -8.98 7.49
N SER A 170 -16.16 -9.16 6.22
CA SER A 170 -15.51 -8.16 5.35
C SER A 170 -16.15 -6.77 5.38
N ARG A 171 -17.48 -6.68 5.52
CA ARG A 171 -18.22 -5.41 5.55
C ARG A 171 -17.95 -4.53 6.78
N TYR A 172 -17.45 -5.11 7.88
CA TYR A 172 -17.23 -4.39 9.14
C TYR A 172 -15.84 -3.78 9.24
N TYR A 173 -14.95 -4.10 8.31
CA TYR A 173 -13.58 -3.60 8.34
C TYR A 173 -13.43 -2.32 7.54
N TYR A 174 -12.69 -1.38 8.14
CA TYR A 174 -12.25 -0.16 7.49
C TYR A 174 -10.74 0.05 7.73
N PRO A 175 -10.06 0.74 6.82
CA PRO A 175 -8.64 0.98 6.97
C PRO A 175 -8.36 2.00 8.07
N TYR A 176 -7.37 1.71 8.91
CA TYR A 176 -6.84 2.59 9.93
C TYR A 176 -5.32 2.65 9.84
N ARG A 177 -4.81 3.86 9.68
CA ARG A 177 -3.39 4.11 9.47
C ARG A 177 -2.73 4.58 10.74
N THR A 178 -1.68 3.88 11.14
CA THR A 178 -0.75 4.29 12.19
C THR A 178 0.51 4.88 11.56
N GLN A 179 1.47 5.35 12.38
CA GLN A 179 2.72 5.91 11.89
C GLN A 179 3.50 4.93 10.99
N ASN A 180 3.48 3.63 11.33
CA ASN A 180 4.30 2.61 10.66
C ASN A 180 3.48 1.48 10.00
N SER A 181 2.18 1.41 10.24
CA SER A 181 1.34 0.26 9.85
C SER A 181 0.03 0.69 9.21
N LEU A 182 -0.45 -0.10 8.24
CA LEU A 182 -1.84 -0.05 7.79
C LEU A 182 -2.60 -1.25 8.36
N LEU A 183 -3.60 -0.95 9.16
CA LEU A 183 -4.45 -1.92 9.83
C LEU A 183 -5.83 -1.91 9.19
N CYS A 184 -6.47 -3.06 9.12
CA CYS A 184 -7.88 -3.19 8.88
C CYS A 184 -8.55 -3.44 10.22
N VAL A 185 -9.34 -2.48 10.66
CA VAL A 185 -9.94 -2.45 12.00
C VAL A 185 -11.45 -2.48 11.90
N THR A 186 -12.08 -2.84 13.00
CA THR A 186 -13.53 -2.76 13.19
C THR A 186 -13.84 -1.74 14.29
N ASN A 187 -15.12 -1.43 14.51
CA ASN A 187 -15.52 -0.62 15.68
C ASN A 187 -15.15 -1.29 17.02
N CYS A 188 -14.80 -2.58 17.02
CA CYS A 188 -14.36 -3.31 18.21
C CYS A 188 -12.86 -3.19 18.48
N SER A 189 -12.09 -2.59 17.57
CA SER A 189 -10.65 -2.44 17.73
C SER A 189 -10.30 -1.44 18.82
N LEU A 190 -9.53 -1.88 19.80
CA LEU A 190 -9.02 -1.01 20.86
C LEU A 190 -8.10 0.08 20.29
N ASN A 191 -8.07 1.24 20.94
CA ASN A 191 -7.22 2.39 20.57
C ASN A 191 -7.51 3.00 19.18
N VAL A 192 -8.69 2.71 18.62
CA VAL A 192 -9.19 3.37 17.42
C VAL A 192 -10.26 4.39 17.82
N PRO A 193 -10.22 5.65 17.33
CA PRO A 193 -11.26 6.63 17.62
C PRO A 193 -12.66 6.09 17.26
N GLY A 194 -13.60 6.18 18.19
CA GLY A 194 -14.95 5.64 18.03
C GLY A 194 -15.11 4.15 18.36
N SER A 195 -14.09 3.53 18.97
CA SER A 195 -14.16 2.12 19.39
C SER A 195 -15.25 1.88 20.45
N ILE A 196 -15.97 0.77 20.32
CA ILE A 196 -16.95 0.26 21.27
C ILE A 196 -16.46 -1.06 21.88
N ASN A 197 -16.93 -1.38 23.09
CA ASN A 197 -16.65 -2.68 23.69
C ASN A 197 -17.58 -3.74 23.10
N CYS A 198 -17.02 -4.66 22.31
CA CYS A 198 -17.76 -5.77 21.70
C CYS A 198 -17.68 -7.07 22.51
N ASN A 199 -17.07 -7.05 23.71
CA ASN A 199 -16.86 -8.22 24.56
C ASN A 199 -16.18 -9.39 23.83
N SER A 200 -16.95 -10.37 23.35
CA SER A 200 -16.44 -11.54 22.63
C SER A 200 -16.78 -11.53 21.13
N GLY A 201 -17.39 -10.49 20.58
CA GLY A 201 -17.75 -10.42 19.17
C GLY A 201 -18.46 -9.14 18.81
#